data_AF-A0A2N0PR60-F1
#
_entry.id   AF-A0A2N0PR60-F1
#
_cell.length_a   1.000
_cell.length_b   1.000
_cell.length_c   1.000
_cell.angle_alpha   90.00
_cell.angle_beta   90.00
_cell.angle_gamma   90.00
#
_symmetry.space_group_name_H-M   'P 1'
#
loop_
_entity.id
_entity.type
_entity.pdbx_description
1 polymer ?
#
loop_
_entity_poly.entity_id
_entity_poly.type
_entity_poly.pdbx_seq_one_letter_code
_entity_poly.pdbx_strand_id
1 'polypeptide(L)'
;MYTVSEEQSFAESWKKSVDESMRLIKYLVKPQPHVVEDTISLNNSRNTVILISKPLAEMEHLIQQNIILIKEKQEEIKNSDETIEELDKKLYVSQIDLKPVKLRYPRTVRTDTKCIQIIRTKNIKKINYVRVCCSHCYLKFSRHNVIYNKILMLCSAIKKSNGKFNDVMDRKVELLISAKRSDQEKKKAIIEVHQRMDNQLREEQEKIKEISLKFAQFLRQNAIAAYNDAYADYLDLHIKEEKTKRDANPSHYDDRVLKGLETTKDNYLNQVETIKQAIEINDGSNPPITPEEIAELEQQLYNLPINGQTLKSLKFEAQRSQTDVFRQAENHYKSPSTSDGINFKSNPLARFFGKGLL
;
A
#
# COMPACT_ATOMS: atom_id res chain seq x y z
N MET A 1 -63.17 17.58 -10.43
CA MET A 1 -63.78 16.59 -9.52
C MET A 1 -63.21 15.26 -9.96
N TYR A 2 -62.50 14.55 -9.08
CA TYR A 2 -61.97 13.23 -9.41
C TYR A 2 -63.14 12.28 -9.61
N THR A 3 -62.98 11.32 -10.50
CA THR A 3 -63.96 10.24 -10.65
C THR A 3 -63.89 9.33 -9.43
N VAL A 4 -65.01 8.69 -9.09
CA VAL A 4 -65.08 7.73 -7.96
C VAL A 4 -64.00 6.63 -8.10
N SER A 5 -63.66 6.25 -9.33
CA SER A 5 -62.59 5.29 -9.63
C SER A 5 -61.19 5.80 -9.29
N GLU A 6 -60.91 7.09 -9.51
CA GLU A 6 -59.61 7.71 -9.18
C GLU A 6 -59.45 7.86 -7.66
N GLU A 7 -60.52 8.26 -6.96
CA GLU A 7 -60.52 8.37 -5.51
C GLU A 7 -60.26 7.01 -4.83
N GLN A 8 -60.86 5.94 -5.34
CA GLN A 8 -60.59 4.57 -4.88
C GLN A 8 -59.14 4.16 -5.13
N SER A 9 -58.60 4.44 -6.32
CA SER A 9 -57.21 4.11 -6.67
C SER A 9 -56.20 4.84 -5.79
N PHE A 10 -56.45 6.11 -5.45
CA PHE A 10 -55.60 6.87 -4.53
C PHE A 10 -55.69 6.33 -3.10
N ALA A 11 -56.89 5.95 -2.64
CA ALA A 11 -57.06 5.36 -1.31
C ALA A 11 -56.31 4.01 -1.19
N GLU A 12 -56.37 3.17 -2.21
CA GLU A 12 -55.63 1.90 -2.27
C GLU A 12 -54.12 2.12 -2.31
N SER A 13 -53.65 3.07 -3.11
CA SER A 13 -52.23 3.41 -3.22
C SER A 13 -51.69 3.97 -1.90
N TRP A 14 -52.46 4.84 -1.23
CA TRP A 14 -52.12 5.37 0.09
C TRP A 14 -52.03 4.26 1.12
N LYS A 15 -53.03 3.38 1.18
CA LYS A 15 -53.03 2.23 2.09
C LYS A 15 -51.80 1.35 1.87
N LYS A 16 -51.48 1.03 0.62
CA LYS A 16 -50.28 0.25 0.28
C LYS A 16 -48.99 0.96 0.73
N SER A 17 -48.88 2.27 0.52
CA SER A 17 -47.73 3.05 0.96
C SER A 17 -47.56 3.05 2.49
N VAL A 18 -48.67 3.18 3.23
CA VAL A 18 -48.67 3.14 4.69
C VAL A 18 -48.29 1.74 5.18
N ASP A 19 -48.87 0.69 4.59
CA ASP A 19 -48.59 -0.71 4.95
C ASP A 19 -47.11 -1.07 4.69
N GLU A 20 -46.55 -0.66 3.55
CA GLU A 20 -45.13 -0.87 3.22
C GLU A 20 -44.20 -0.06 4.13
N SER A 21 -44.55 1.19 4.45
CA SER A 21 -43.77 2.01 5.39
C SER A 21 -43.78 1.40 6.79
N MET A 22 -44.94 0.91 7.24
CA MET A 22 -45.08 0.23 8.52
C MET A 22 -44.32 -1.11 8.53
N ARG A 23 -44.33 -1.84 7.41
CA ARG A 23 -43.53 -3.07 7.23
C ARG A 23 -42.04 -2.77 7.35
N LEU A 24 -41.57 -1.70 6.73
CA LEU A 24 -40.18 -1.24 6.85
C LEU A 24 -39.82 -0.85 8.28
N ILE A 25 -40.64 -0.03 8.96
CA ILE A 25 -40.38 0.35 10.36
C ILE A 25 -40.36 -0.88 11.28
N LYS A 26 -41.34 -1.77 11.15
CA LYS A 26 -41.38 -3.04 11.90
C LYS A 26 -40.15 -3.90 11.60
N TYR A 27 -39.63 -3.86 10.38
CA TYR A 27 -38.38 -4.51 10.04
C TYR A 27 -37.19 -3.79 10.68
N LEU A 28 -37.08 -2.46 10.62
CA LEU A 28 -35.94 -1.70 11.17
C LEU A 28 -35.80 -1.82 12.69
N VAL A 29 -36.91 -2.03 13.41
CA VAL A 29 -36.92 -2.21 14.87
C VAL A 29 -36.55 -3.65 15.29
N LYS A 30 -36.59 -4.63 14.38
CA LYS A 30 -36.30 -6.04 14.69
C LYS A 30 -34.80 -6.33 14.88
N PRO A 31 -33.88 -5.87 14.01
CA PRO A 31 -32.46 -6.03 14.23
C PRO A 31 -32.04 -5.33 15.51
N GLN A 32 -31.25 -6.02 16.32
CA GLN A 32 -30.49 -5.36 17.36
C GLN A 32 -29.54 -4.36 16.70
N PRO A 33 -29.40 -3.13 17.23
CA PRO A 33 -28.38 -2.21 16.76
C PRO A 33 -27.02 -2.93 16.79
N HIS A 34 -26.31 -2.94 15.66
CA HIS A 34 -24.94 -3.46 15.65
C HIS A 34 -24.10 -2.58 16.58
N VAL A 35 -23.13 -3.19 17.26
CA VAL A 35 -22.21 -2.43 18.11
C VAL A 35 -21.36 -1.56 17.18
N VAL A 36 -21.56 -0.25 17.27
CA VAL A 36 -20.90 0.73 16.39
C VAL A 36 -19.37 0.64 16.53
N GLU A 37 -18.90 0.32 17.73
CA GLU A 37 -17.48 0.09 18.04
C GLU A 37 -16.88 -1.03 17.17
N ASP A 38 -17.58 -2.15 16.99
CA ASP A 38 -17.12 -3.27 16.14
C ASP A 38 -16.94 -2.83 14.68
N THR A 39 -17.87 -2.02 14.18
CA THR A 39 -17.80 -1.50 12.80
C THR A 39 -16.65 -0.52 12.63
N ILE A 40 -16.40 0.32 13.64
CA ILE A 40 -15.25 1.23 13.66
C ILE A 40 -13.95 0.43 13.73
N SER A 41 -13.86 -0.56 14.62
CA SER A 41 -12.70 -1.43 14.79
C SER A 41 -12.36 -2.16 13.48
N LEU A 42 -13.37 -2.78 12.85
CA LEU A 42 -13.22 -3.45 11.56
C LEU A 42 -12.70 -2.51 10.47
N ASN A 43 -13.26 -1.30 10.39
CA ASN A 43 -12.83 -0.30 9.41
C ASN A 43 -11.41 0.21 9.68
N ASN A 44 -11.03 0.38 10.95
CA ASN A 44 -9.68 0.76 11.35
C ASN A 44 -8.65 -0.31 10.98
N SER A 45 -8.92 -1.57 11.31
CA SER A 45 -8.06 -2.71 10.96
C SER A 45 -7.93 -2.86 9.44
N ARG A 46 -9.04 -2.70 8.70
CA ARG A 46 -9.00 -2.65 7.23
C ARG A 46 -8.10 -1.53 6.69
N ASN A 47 -8.21 -0.33 7.25
CA ASN A 47 -7.37 0.80 6.83
C ASN A 47 -5.89 0.56 7.15
N THR A 48 -5.58 -0.05 8.29
CA THR A 48 -4.22 -0.49 8.64
C THR A 48 -3.64 -1.43 7.59
N VAL A 49 -4.39 -2.47 7.20
CA VAL A 49 -3.95 -3.44 6.20
C VAL A 49 -3.68 -2.76 4.84
N ILE A 50 -4.58 -1.87 4.40
CA ILE A 50 -4.42 -1.13 3.14
C ILE A 50 -3.16 -0.25 3.18
N LEU A 51 -2.94 0.46 4.29
CA LEU A 51 -1.81 1.37 4.46
C LEU A 51 -0.46 0.63 4.44
N ILE A 52 -0.39 -0.55 5.03
CA ILE A 52 0.86 -1.31 5.17
C ILE A 52 1.17 -2.18 3.94
N SER A 53 0.18 -2.47 3.08
CA SER A 53 0.34 -3.31 1.88
C SER A 53 1.45 -2.82 0.94
N LYS A 54 1.59 -1.50 0.75
CA LYS A 54 2.68 -0.91 -0.02
C LYS A 54 4.06 -1.13 0.64
N PRO A 55 4.26 -0.70 1.91
CA PRO A 55 5.50 -1.00 2.64
C PRO A 55 5.90 -2.47 2.59
N LEU A 56 4.95 -3.41 2.72
CA LEU A 56 5.23 -4.85 2.67
C LEU A 56 5.82 -5.28 1.33
N ALA A 57 5.22 -4.85 0.21
CA ALA A 57 5.74 -5.19 -1.12
C ALA A 57 7.08 -4.50 -1.41
N GLU A 58 7.28 -3.27 -0.92
CA GLU A 58 8.57 -2.58 -1.00
C GLU A 58 9.65 -3.34 -0.21
N MET A 59 9.33 -3.84 0.98
CA MET A 59 10.27 -4.66 1.76
C MET A 59 10.57 -6.00 1.08
N GLU A 60 9.57 -6.68 0.53
CA GLU A 60 9.78 -7.92 -0.23
C GLU A 60 10.82 -7.71 -1.33
N HIS A 61 10.66 -6.63 -2.11
CA HIS A 61 11.62 -6.29 -3.16
C HIS A 61 13.01 -5.96 -2.59
N LEU A 62 13.11 -5.14 -1.53
CA LEU A 62 14.39 -4.82 -0.89
C LEU A 62 15.12 -6.05 -0.35
N ILE A 63 14.40 -6.94 0.32
CA ILE A 63 14.96 -8.15 0.92
C ILE A 63 15.56 -9.02 -0.17
N GLN A 64 14.87 -9.22 -1.29
CA GLN A 64 15.40 -9.97 -2.42
C GLN A 64 16.67 -9.34 -3.00
N GLN A 65 16.70 -8.01 -3.17
CA GLN A 65 17.89 -7.30 -3.62
C GLN A 65 19.07 -7.47 -2.65
N ASN A 66 18.81 -7.32 -1.34
CA ASN A 66 19.83 -7.44 -0.31
C ASN A 66 20.41 -8.87 -0.22
N ILE A 67 19.56 -9.89 -0.32
CA ILE A 67 19.97 -11.30 -0.42
C ILE A 67 20.94 -11.51 -1.59
N ILE A 68 20.63 -10.95 -2.76
CA ILE A 68 21.49 -11.09 -3.95
C ILE A 68 22.82 -10.38 -3.75
N LEU A 69 22.81 -9.15 -3.23
CA LEU A 69 24.03 -8.39 -2.92
C LEU A 69 24.94 -9.12 -1.92
N ILE A 70 24.34 -9.76 -0.91
CA ILE A 70 25.08 -10.57 0.07
C ILE A 70 25.75 -11.75 -0.63
N LYS A 71 25.02 -12.49 -1.48
CA LYS A 71 25.56 -13.64 -2.22
C LYS A 71 26.68 -13.25 -3.19
N GLU A 72 26.49 -12.17 -3.93
CA GLU A 72 27.53 -11.64 -4.82
C GLU A 72 28.78 -11.26 -4.04
N LYS A 73 28.61 -10.65 -2.86
CA LYS A 73 29.76 -10.30 -2.01
C LYS A 73 30.45 -11.52 -1.44
N GLN A 74 29.71 -12.54 -1.03
CA GLN A 74 30.28 -13.81 -0.58
C GLN A 74 31.13 -14.46 -1.68
N GLU A 75 30.65 -14.49 -2.93
CA GLU A 75 31.42 -15.01 -4.07
C GLU A 75 32.63 -14.13 -4.42
N GLU A 76 32.52 -12.80 -4.35
CA GLU A 76 33.66 -11.89 -4.52
C GLU A 76 34.77 -12.18 -3.48
N ILE A 77 34.39 -12.35 -2.22
CA ILE A 77 35.33 -12.63 -1.12
C ILE A 77 35.97 -14.02 -1.27
N LYS A 78 35.18 -15.01 -1.70
CA LYS A 78 35.63 -16.39 -1.88
C LYS A 78 36.66 -16.52 -3.02
N ASN A 79 36.47 -15.78 -4.10
CA ASN A 79 37.31 -15.85 -5.30
C ASN A 79 38.44 -14.80 -5.31
N SER A 80 38.57 -14.01 -4.24
CA SER A 80 39.58 -12.96 -4.11
C SER A 80 40.90 -13.52 -3.57
N ASP A 81 42.03 -13.14 -4.18
CA ASP A 81 43.40 -13.37 -3.67
C ASP A 81 43.92 -12.21 -2.80
N GLU A 82 43.04 -11.28 -2.45
CA GLU A 82 43.39 -10.05 -1.71
C GLU A 82 43.92 -10.33 -0.30
N THR A 83 44.75 -9.41 0.16
CA THR A 83 45.37 -9.41 1.49
C THR A 83 44.34 -9.13 2.60
N ILE A 84 44.67 -9.48 3.85
CA ILE A 84 43.86 -9.16 5.04
C ILE A 84 43.38 -7.70 5.07
N GLU A 85 44.26 -6.75 4.75
CA GLU A 85 43.99 -5.30 4.84
C GLU A 85 43.04 -4.80 3.74
N GLU A 86 42.99 -5.50 2.61
CA GLU A 86 42.06 -5.24 1.51
C GLU A 86 40.69 -5.89 1.77
N LEU A 87 40.67 -7.09 2.36
CA LEU A 87 39.45 -7.78 2.77
C LEU A 87 38.73 -7.07 3.92
N ASP A 88 39.48 -6.46 4.84
CA ASP A 88 38.91 -5.67 5.94
C ASP A 88 38.11 -4.45 5.42
N LYS A 89 38.50 -3.89 4.27
CA LYS A 89 37.74 -2.83 3.60
C LYS A 89 36.48 -3.33 2.90
N LYS A 90 36.40 -4.64 2.61
CA LYS A 90 35.29 -5.32 1.93
C LYS A 90 34.34 -6.06 2.87
N LEU A 91 34.59 -6.00 4.17
CA LEU A 91 33.78 -6.62 5.24
C LEU A 91 32.32 -6.14 5.24
N TYR A 92 32.08 -4.93 4.71
CA TYR A 92 30.77 -4.29 4.72
C TYR A 92 30.03 -4.53 3.41
N VAL A 93 28.94 -5.30 3.43
CA VAL A 93 27.89 -5.18 2.41
C VAL A 93 27.10 -3.91 2.71
N SER A 94 27.06 -3.02 1.73
CA SER A 94 26.13 -1.90 1.77
C SER A 94 24.71 -2.44 1.55
N GLN A 95 23.96 -2.62 2.64
CA GLN A 95 22.55 -2.94 2.56
C GLN A 95 21.78 -1.77 1.92
N ILE A 96 20.82 -2.10 1.07
CA ILE A 96 19.83 -1.15 0.56
C ILE A 96 18.77 -0.98 1.63
N ASP A 97 18.65 0.24 2.14
CA ASP A 97 17.60 0.65 3.08
C ASP A 97 16.76 1.76 2.45
N LEU A 98 15.49 1.85 2.86
CA LEU A 98 14.57 2.88 2.42
C LEU A 98 14.36 3.92 3.51
N LYS A 99 14.62 5.18 3.15
CA LYS A 99 14.24 6.32 3.99
C LYS A 99 13.04 7.02 3.36
N PRO A 100 11.88 7.07 4.03
CA PRO A 100 10.76 7.84 3.53
C PRO A 100 11.12 9.33 3.56
N VAL A 101 10.81 10.05 2.47
CA VAL A 101 10.99 11.49 2.37
C VAL A 101 9.62 12.13 2.21
N LYS A 102 9.29 13.05 3.12
CA LYS A 102 8.04 13.79 3.08
C LYS A 102 7.96 14.65 1.81
N LEU A 103 6.88 14.49 1.07
CA LEU A 103 6.52 15.37 -0.03
C LEU A 103 5.68 16.53 0.48
N ARG A 104 5.82 17.72 -0.15
CA ARG A 104 5.00 18.89 0.19
C ARG A 104 3.51 18.71 -0.17
N TYR A 105 3.23 17.97 -1.24
CA TYR A 105 1.89 17.70 -1.76
C TYR A 105 1.80 16.26 -2.30
N PRO A 106 0.62 15.63 -2.28
CA PRO A 106 0.42 14.32 -2.89
C PRO A 106 0.68 14.38 -4.39
N ARG A 107 1.35 13.35 -4.91
CA ARG A 107 1.72 13.25 -6.32
C ARG A 107 1.07 12.03 -6.94
N THR A 108 0.43 12.21 -8.08
CA THR A 108 0.05 11.10 -8.96
C THR A 108 1.15 10.88 -9.97
N VAL A 109 1.65 9.65 -10.06
CA VAL A 109 2.66 9.25 -11.05
C VAL A 109 2.08 8.23 -12.02
N ARG A 110 2.62 8.17 -13.23
CA ARG A 110 2.29 7.14 -14.21
C ARG A 110 3.35 6.06 -14.24
N THR A 111 2.91 4.81 -14.29
CA THR A 111 3.79 3.64 -14.36
C THR A 111 4.05 3.16 -15.79
N ASP A 112 3.66 3.95 -16.79
CA ASP A 112 3.93 3.66 -18.21
C ASP A 112 5.41 3.86 -18.55
N THR A 113 5.96 3.05 -19.46
CA THR A 113 7.38 3.08 -19.84
C THR A 113 7.81 4.44 -20.40
N LYS A 114 6.90 5.22 -21.00
CA LYS A 114 7.17 6.58 -21.51
C LYS A 114 7.23 7.64 -20.39
N CYS A 115 6.83 7.29 -19.18
CA CYS A 115 6.69 8.19 -18.04
C CYS A 115 7.74 7.95 -16.93
N ILE A 116 8.60 6.96 -17.11
CA ILE A 116 9.65 6.55 -16.18
C ILE A 116 11.02 6.72 -16.80
N GLN A 117 12.05 6.94 -15.99
CA GLN A 117 13.43 6.72 -16.41
C GLN A 117 14.14 5.85 -15.38
N ILE A 118 15.04 5.02 -15.87
CA ILE A 118 15.92 4.21 -15.04
C ILE A 118 17.08 5.10 -14.61
N ILE A 119 17.17 5.36 -13.32
CA ILE A 119 18.30 6.06 -12.72
C ILE A 119 19.25 5.02 -12.16
N ARG A 120 20.54 5.23 -12.40
CA ARG A 120 21.58 4.41 -11.82
C ARG A 120 22.16 5.15 -10.61
N THR A 121 21.95 4.56 -9.44
CA THR A 121 22.47 5.07 -8.19
C THR A 121 23.46 4.05 -7.64
N LYS A 122 24.76 4.33 -7.81
CA LYS A 122 25.85 3.37 -7.57
C LYS A 122 25.70 2.11 -8.46
N ASN A 123 25.46 0.95 -7.86
CA ASN A 123 25.23 -0.34 -8.53
C ASN A 123 23.74 -0.69 -8.69
N ILE A 124 22.84 0.16 -8.19
CA ILE A 124 21.41 -0.15 -8.14
C ILE A 124 20.69 0.63 -9.24
N LYS A 125 19.94 -0.09 -10.08
CA LYS A 125 19.02 0.50 -11.04
C LYS A 125 17.69 0.78 -10.33
N LYS A 126 17.28 2.04 -10.24
CA LYS A 126 16.01 2.46 -9.65
C LYS A 126 15.11 3.04 -10.75
N ILE A 127 13.82 2.75 -10.70
CA ILE A 127 12.85 3.45 -11.53
C ILE A 127 12.49 4.76 -10.87
N ASN A 128 12.70 5.85 -11.60
CA ASN A 128 12.24 7.16 -11.20
C ASN A 128 11.07 7.55 -12.10
N TYR A 129 9.97 7.92 -11.45
CA TYR A 129 8.74 8.34 -12.09
C TYR A 129 8.82 9.82 -12.49
N VAL A 130 9.41 10.10 -13.65
CA VAL A 130 9.68 11.46 -14.17
C VAL A 130 8.43 12.30 -14.20
N ARG A 131 7.35 11.69 -14.70
CA ARG A 131 6.14 12.42 -15.05
C ARG A 131 5.20 12.35 -13.87
N VAL A 132 5.37 13.32 -12.98
CA VAL A 132 4.31 13.69 -12.04
C VAL A 132 3.16 14.27 -12.85
N CYS A 133 1.98 13.67 -12.76
CA CYS A 133 0.83 14.07 -13.57
C CYS A 133 0.45 15.53 -13.30
N CYS A 134 0.49 15.97 -12.03
CA CYS A 134 0.25 17.35 -11.64
C CYS A 134 1.09 17.72 -10.43
N SER A 135 1.60 18.96 -10.37
CA SER A 135 2.33 19.47 -9.19
C SER A 135 1.42 19.59 -7.97
N HIS A 136 0.12 19.83 -8.19
CA HIS A 136 -0.95 19.87 -7.20
C HIS A 136 -2.16 19.13 -7.76
N CYS A 137 -2.59 18.07 -7.08
CA CYS A 137 -3.80 17.34 -7.46
C CYS A 137 -4.99 17.83 -6.65
N TYR A 138 -6.00 18.37 -7.31
CA TYR A 138 -7.26 18.81 -6.67
C TYR A 138 -8.34 17.73 -6.67
N LEU A 139 -8.03 16.51 -7.15
CA LEU A 139 -8.95 15.39 -7.06
C LEU A 139 -9.05 14.94 -5.60
N LYS A 140 -10.29 14.86 -5.10
CA LYS A 140 -10.57 14.29 -3.79
C LYS A 140 -10.46 12.77 -3.88
N PHE A 141 -9.34 12.23 -3.42
CA PHE A 141 -9.16 10.80 -3.29
C PHE A 141 -9.76 10.33 -1.96
N SER A 142 -10.64 9.34 -2.02
CA SER A 142 -11.11 8.64 -0.80
C SER A 142 -10.03 7.76 -0.18
N ARG A 143 -9.04 7.33 -0.96
CA ARG A 143 -7.90 6.49 -0.54
C ARG A 143 -6.63 6.88 -1.28
N HIS A 144 -5.52 6.91 -0.55
CA HIS A 144 -4.18 7.25 -1.05
C HIS A 144 -3.29 6.00 -1.03
N ASN A 145 -2.18 5.99 -1.78
CA ASN A 145 -1.35 4.79 -2.00
C ASN A 145 -2.18 3.63 -2.59
N VAL A 146 -2.90 3.90 -3.68
CA VAL A 146 -3.69 2.90 -4.40
C VAL A 146 -3.23 2.90 -5.85
N ILE A 147 -2.84 1.74 -6.36
CA ILE A 147 -2.56 1.53 -7.79
C ILE A 147 -3.90 1.40 -8.52
N TYR A 148 -3.98 1.87 -9.77
CA TYR A 148 -5.20 1.77 -10.59
C TYR A 148 -6.45 2.46 -10.02
N ASN A 149 -6.27 3.59 -9.31
CA ASN A 149 -7.42 4.36 -8.82
C ASN A 149 -8.28 4.89 -9.98
N LYS A 150 -9.49 4.35 -10.16
CA LYS A 150 -10.42 4.69 -11.26
C LYS A 150 -10.80 6.17 -11.30
N ILE A 151 -10.73 6.89 -10.17
CA ILE A 151 -10.98 8.35 -10.10
C ILE A 151 -9.95 9.12 -10.95
N LEU A 152 -8.77 8.56 -11.16
CA LEU A 152 -7.74 9.16 -12.01
C LEU A 152 -8.18 9.31 -13.47
N MET A 153 -9.17 8.55 -13.96
CA MET A 153 -9.72 8.74 -15.31
C MET A 153 -10.36 10.13 -15.51
N LEU A 154 -10.76 10.79 -14.41
CA LEU A 154 -11.32 12.14 -14.42
C LEU A 154 -10.23 13.24 -14.38
N CYS A 155 -8.95 12.86 -14.30
CA CYS A 155 -7.84 13.80 -14.20
C CYS A 155 -7.52 14.44 -15.55
N SER A 156 -7.70 15.75 -15.66
CA SER A 156 -7.39 16.55 -16.86
C SER A 156 -5.90 16.51 -17.23
N ALA A 157 -5.01 16.33 -16.26
CA ALA A 157 -3.58 16.19 -16.49
C ALA A 157 -3.19 14.87 -17.21
N ILE A 158 -4.11 13.91 -17.31
CA ILE A 158 -3.87 12.66 -18.06
C ILE A 158 -3.86 12.91 -19.59
N LYS A 159 -4.20 14.12 -20.06
CA LYS A 159 -4.23 14.44 -21.50
C LYS A 159 -3.01 15.19 -22.05
N LYS A 160 -2.00 15.62 -21.28
CA LYS A 160 -0.82 16.33 -21.83
C LYS A 160 0.52 15.98 -21.14
N SER A 161 1.60 16.11 -21.90
CA SER A 161 2.91 15.47 -21.75
C SER A 161 4.00 16.27 -20.98
N ASN A 162 5.12 15.58 -20.67
CA ASN A 162 6.54 16.02 -20.56
C ASN A 162 7.10 16.70 -19.27
N GLY A 163 8.13 16.05 -18.66
CA GLY A 163 9.40 16.71 -18.22
C GLY A 163 9.84 16.80 -16.73
N LYS A 164 11.03 16.21 -16.44
CA LYS A 164 12.15 16.50 -15.47
C LYS A 164 12.14 16.09 -13.96
N PHE A 165 13.35 15.75 -13.47
CA PHE A 165 13.75 14.95 -12.27
C PHE A 165 14.65 15.66 -11.23
N ASN A 166 14.84 15.06 -10.03
CA ASN A 166 16.05 15.09 -9.15
C ASN A 166 16.03 13.95 -8.08
N ASP A 167 17.21 13.49 -7.61
CA ASP A 167 17.45 12.35 -6.67
C ASP A 167 18.54 12.71 -5.61
N VAL A 168 18.52 12.09 -4.40
CA VAL A 168 19.57 12.23 -3.33
C VAL A 168 19.73 10.91 -2.54
N MET A 169 20.97 10.54 -2.18
CA MET A 169 21.39 9.36 -1.37
C MET A 169 22.21 9.77 -0.14
N ASP A 170 22.26 8.93 0.91
CA ASP A 170 23.31 9.00 1.94
C ASP A 170 23.71 7.64 2.56
N ARG A 171 24.83 7.63 3.32
CA ARG A 171 25.83 6.57 3.55
C ARG A 171 26.08 6.28 5.04
N LYS A 172 26.54 5.04 5.29
CA LYS A 172 27.50 4.50 6.30
C LYS A 172 27.19 4.51 7.83
N VAL A 173 27.50 3.36 8.46
CA VAL A 173 27.90 3.20 9.87
C VAL A 173 29.12 2.25 9.92
N GLU A 174 30.05 2.50 10.85
CA GLU A 174 31.29 1.74 11.12
C GLU A 174 31.13 0.84 12.36
N LEU A 175 31.88 -0.28 12.43
CA LEU A 175 32.66 -0.66 13.63
C LEU A 175 33.54 -1.92 13.44
N LEU A 176 34.53 -1.96 14.34
CA LEU A 176 35.80 -2.69 14.40
C LEU A 176 35.70 -4.22 14.54
N ILE A 177 36.62 -4.95 13.90
CA ILE A 177 37.05 -6.28 14.36
C ILE A 177 38.58 -6.35 14.41
N SER A 178 39.12 -6.14 15.61
CA SER A 178 40.50 -6.43 15.95
C SER A 178 40.68 -7.93 16.21
N ALA A 179 41.55 -8.60 15.45
CA ALA A 179 42.57 -9.55 15.94
C ALA A 179 43.20 -10.36 14.79
N LYS A 180 44.48 -10.70 14.97
CA LYS A 180 45.31 -11.53 14.09
C LYS A 180 44.72 -12.95 13.97
N ARG A 181 44.17 -13.27 12.79
CA ARG A 181 43.82 -14.60 12.28
C ARG A 181 44.46 -14.73 10.90
N SER A 182 44.69 -15.95 10.42
CA SER A 182 45.14 -16.16 9.04
C SER A 182 44.10 -15.62 8.04
N ASP A 183 44.54 -15.19 6.86
CA ASP A 183 43.70 -14.64 5.78
C ASP A 183 42.49 -15.54 5.49
N GLN A 184 42.69 -16.85 5.53
CA GLN A 184 41.67 -17.86 5.26
C GLN A 184 40.62 -17.97 6.39
N GLU A 185 41.03 -17.87 7.66
CA GLU A 185 40.10 -17.86 8.79
C GLU A 185 39.29 -16.56 8.87
N LYS A 186 39.87 -15.43 8.44
CA LYS A 186 39.14 -14.18 8.30
C LYS A 186 38.12 -14.24 7.16
N LYS A 187 38.49 -14.75 5.98
CA LYS A 187 37.53 -14.97 4.87
C LYS A 187 36.35 -15.83 5.31
N LYS A 188 36.61 -16.95 6.00
CA LYS A 188 35.55 -17.81 6.56
C LYS A 188 34.65 -17.06 7.54
N ALA A 189 35.21 -16.34 8.52
CA ALA A 189 34.44 -15.58 9.49
C ALA A 189 33.57 -14.49 8.84
N ILE A 190 34.07 -13.82 7.80
CA ILE A 190 33.31 -12.80 7.06
C ILE A 190 32.17 -13.46 6.29
N ILE A 191 32.41 -14.57 5.59
CA ILE A 191 31.36 -15.31 4.88
C ILE A 191 30.27 -15.79 5.85
N GLU A 192 30.64 -16.25 7.04
CA GLU A 192 29.69 -16.66 8.10
C GLU A 192 28.83 -15.49 8.62
N VAL A 193 29.40 -14.28 8.76
CA VAL A 193 28.63 -13.07 9.11
C VAL A 193 27.60 -12.77 8.02
N HIS A 194 28.02 -12.81 6.75
CA HIS A 194 27.15 -12.60 5.60
C HIS A 194 26.05 -13.66 5.51
N GLN A 195 26.39 -14.92 5.80
CA GLN A 195 25.42 -16.02 5.80
C GLN A 195 24.37 -15.85 6.89
N ARG A 196 24.76 -15.40 8.09
CA ARG A 196 23.81 -15.08 9.15
C ARG A 196 22.84 -13.97 8.74
N MET A 197 23.34 -12.94 8.05
CA MET A 197 22.51 -11.86 7.53
C MET A 197 21.55 -12.32 6.42
N ASP A 198 22.00 -13.17 5.48
CA ASP A 198 21.13 -13.81 4.47
C ASP A 198 20.01 -14.62 5.14
N ASN A 199 20.36 -15.42 6.16
CA ASN A 199 19.38 -16.22 6.90
C ASN A 199 18.34 -15.33 7.62
N GLN A 200 18.78 -14.27 8.31
CA GLN A 200 17.87 -13.34 8.98
C GLN A 200 16.93 -12.64 7.97
N LEU A 201 17.45 -12.21 6.82
CA LEU A 201 16.62 -11.62 5.77
C LEU A 201 15.57 -12.60 5.23
N ARG A 202 15.91 -13.89 5.09
CA ARG A 202 14.95 -14.94 4.68
C ARG A 202 13.89 -15.19 5.74
N GLU A 203 14.27 -15.19 7.01
CA GLU A 203 13.33 -15.33 8.13
C GLU A 203 12.33 -14.16 8.16
N GLU A 204 12.81 -12.92 7.96
CA GLU A 204 11.93 -11.76 7.83
C GLU A 204 11.03 -11.84 6.60
N GLN A 205 11.55 -12.32 5.46
CA GLN A 205 10.78 -12.52 4.24
C GLN A 205 9.60 -13.47 4.46
N GLU A 206 9.84 -14.63 5.06
CA GLU A 206 8.79 -15.60 5.37
C GLU A 206 7.79 -15.03 6.39
N LYS A 207 8.26 -14.24 7.38
CA LYS A 207 7.36 -13.61 8.34
C LYS A 207 6.47 -12.54 7.69
N ILE A 208 7.02 -11.72 6.79
CA ILE A 208 6.27 -10.75 6.00
C ILE A 208 5.20 -11.45 5.16
N LYS A 209 5.56 -12.56 4.51
CA LYS A 209 4.64 -13.37 3.70
C LYS A 209 3.52 -13.98 4.55
N GLU A 210 3.83 -14.58 5.70
CA GLU A 210 2.85 -15.14 6.64
C GLU A 210 1.84 -14.07 7.08
N ILE A 211 2.33 -12.89 7.48
CA ILE A 211 1.47 -11.80 7.93
C ILE A 211 0.64 -11.22 6.77
N SER A 212 1.21 -11.12 5.57
CA SER A 212 0.49 -10.68 4.37
C SER A 212 -0.68 -11.60 4.03
N LEU A 213 -0.52 -12.92 4.22
CA LEU A 213 -1.59 -13.90 4.02
C LEU A 213 -2.70 -13.74 5.07
N LYS A 214 -2.34 -13.54 6.35
CA LYS A 214 -3.31 -13.24 7.42
C LYS A 214 -4.09 -11.96 7.14
N PHE A 215 -3.42 -10.93 6.63
CA PHE A 215 -4.09 -9.72 6.18
C PHE A 215 -5.05 -9.97 5.02
N ALA A 216 -4.67 -10.80 4.04
CA ALA A 216 -5.56 -11.18 2.94
C ALA A 216 -6.79 -11.96 3.42
N GLN A 217 -6.60 -12.90 4.36
CA GLN A 217 -7.69 -13.64 5.00
C GLN A 217 -8.65 -12.70 5.74
N PHE A 218 -8.12 -11.81 6.58
CA PHE A 218 -8.92 -10.81 7.31
C PHE A 218 -9.72 -9.91 6.37
N LEU A 219 -9.11 -9.45 5.28
CA LEU A 219 -9.83 -8.63 4.31
C LEU A 219 -10.94 -9.41 3.63
N ARG A 220 -10.69 -10.67 3.23
CA ARG A 220 -11.67 -11.52 2.55
C ARG A 220 -12.87 -11.86 3.41
N GLN A 221 -12.65 -12.38 4.61
CA GLN A 221 -13.73 -12.83 5.49
C GLN A 221 -14.68 -11.69 5.87
N ASN A 222 -14.20 -10.44 5.84
CA ASN A 222 -14.95 -9.23 6.19
C ASN A 222 -15.40 -8.42 4.95
N ALA A 223 -15.17 -8.91 3.74
CA ALA A 223 -15.52 -8.19 2.52
C ALA A 223 -16.95 -8.49 2.07
N ILE A 224 -17.79 -7.45 1.99
CA ILE A 224 -19.16 -7.53 1.45
C ILE A 224 -19.17 -7.73 -0.08
N ALA A 225 -18.08 -7.36 -0.77
CA ALA A 225 -17.90 -7.49 -2.20
C ALA A 225 -16.45 -7.95 -2.51
N ALA A 226 -16.10 -8.16 -3.79
CA ALA A 226 -14.74 -8.53 -4.19
C ALA A 226 -13.67 -7.66 -3.50
N TYR A 227 -12.76 -8.29 -2.75
CA TYR A 227 -11.65 -7.61 -2.08
C TYR A 227 -10.57 -7.25 -3.11
N ASN A 228 -10.02 -6.03 -3.03
CA ASN A 228 -8.87 -5.65 -3.84
C ASN A 228 -7.59 -6.00 -3.07
N ASP A 229 -6.76 -6.86 -3.64
CA ASP A 229 -5.51 -7.29 -3.02
C ASP A 229 -4.41 -6.27 -3.27
N ALA A 230 -4.36 -5.24 -2.41
CA ALA A 230 -3.39 -4.17 -2.56
C ALA A 230 -1.94 -4.68 -2.49
N TYR A 231 -1.65 -5.74 -1.74
CA TYR A 231 -0.30 -6.31 -1.67
C TYR A 231 0.10 -6.93 -3.01
N ALA A 232 -0.77 -7.75 -3.61
CA ALA A 232 -0.54 -8.30 -4.95
C ALA A 232 -0.37 -7.21 -6.01
N ASP A 233 -1.18 -6.14 -5.95
CA ASP A 233 -1.06 -4.98 -6.86
C ASP A 233 0.34 -4.33 -6.79
N TYR A 234 0.92 -4.21 -5.59
CA TYR A 234 2.26 -3.65 -5.42
C TYR A 234 3.38 -4.61 -5.83
N LEU A 235 3.21 -5.93 -5.63
CA LEU A 235 4.12 -6.92 -6.20
C LEU A 235 4.13 -6.83 -7.74
N ASP A 236 2.96 -6.69 -8.36
CA ASP A 236 2.83 -6.47 -9.80
C ASP A 236 3.55 -5.21 -10.28
N LEU A 237 3.48 -4.13 -9.50
CA LEU A 237 4.23 -2.91 -9.79
C LEU A 237 5.74 -3.18 -9.81
N HIS A 238 6.28 -3.86 -8.80
CA HIS A 238 7.70 -4.18 -8.75
C HIS A 238 8.14 -5.16 -9.85
N ILE A 239 7.31 -6.17 -10.19
CA ILE A 239 7.56 -7.07 -11.32
C ILE A 239 7.61 -6.27 -12.63
N LYS A 240 6.68 -5.34 -12.84
CA LYS A 240 6.66 -4.47 -14.03
C LYS A 240 7.89 -3.57 -14.08
N GLU A 241 8.30 -3.03 -12.95
CA GLU A 241 9.51 -2.25 -12.79
C GLU A 241 10.76 -3.04 -13.21
N GLU A 242 10.92 -4.26 -12.70
CA GLU A 242 12.02 -5.16 -13.03
C GLU A 242 12.00 -5.59 -14.51
N LYS A 243 10.83 -5.91 -15.09
CA LYS A 243 10.68 -6.17 -16.53
C LYS A 243 11.14 -4.99 -17.38
N THR A 244 10.80 -3.77 -16.97
CA THR A 244 11.28 -2.55 -17.66
C THR A 244 12.81 -2.44 -17.58
N LYS A 245 13.42 -2.72 -16.42
CA LYS A 245 14.89 -2.71 -16.26
C LYS A 245 15.58 -3.75 -17.14
N ARG A 246 14.99 -4.93 -17.27
CA ARG A 246 15.43 -5.99 -18.19
C ARG A 246 15.38 -5.52 -19.64
N ASP A 247 14.22 -5.04 -20.07
CA ASP A 247 14.00 -4.68 -21.48
C ASP A 247 14.91 -3.50 -21.91
N ALA A 248 15.28 -2.61 -20.98
CA ALA A 248 16.21 -1.51 -21.23
C ALA A 248 17.69 -1.94 -21.36
N ASN A 249 18.10 -3.07 -20.78
CA ASN A 249 19.46 -3.60 -20.93
C ASN A 249 19.49 -5.12 -20.73
N PRO A 250 19.02 -5.91 -21.71
CA PRO A 250 18.82 -7.35 -21.54
C PRO A 250 20.12 -8.11 -21.26
N SER A 251 21.23 -7.72 -21.90
CA SER A 251 22.52 -8.41 -21.80
C SER A 251 23.22 -8.27 -20.45
N HIS A 252 22.83 -7.27 -19.65
CA HIS A 252 23.42 -6.99 -18.32
C HIS A 252 22.33 -6.87 -17.25
N TYR A 253 21.24 -7.62 -17.42
CA TYR A 253 20.17 -7.71 -16.44
C TYR A 253 20.30 -9.00 -15.64
N ASP A 254 20.25 -8.87 -14.32
CA ASP A 254 20.17 -10.00 -13.41
C ASP A 254 18.70 -10.37 -13.18
N ASP A 255 18.33 -11.58 -13.60
CA ASP A 255 16.95 -12.05 -13.53
C ASP A 255 16.52 -12.58 -12.16
N ARG A 256 17.45 -12.71 -11.21
CA ARG A 256 17.19 -13.32 -9.89
C ARG A 256 16.11 -12.57 -9.11
N VAL A 257 16.13 -11.23 -9.10
CA VAL A 257 15.10 -10.40 -8.43
C VAL A 257 13.74 -10.59 -9.11
N LEU A 258 13.69 -10.54 -10.45
CA LEU A 258 12.43 -10.69 -11.18
C LEU A 258 11.80 -12.06 -10.94
N LYS A 259 12.59 -13.12 -11.06
CA LYS A 259 12.14 -14.49 -10.78
C LYS A 259 11.70 -14.67 -9.34
N GLY A 260 12.42 -14.07 -8.39
CA GLY A 260 12.06 -14.07 -6.98
C GLY A 260 10.71 -13.41 -6.75
N LEU A 261 10.47 -12.22 -7.31
CA LEU A 261 9.20 -11.50 -7.19
C LEU A 261 8.03 -12.26 -7.86
N GLU A 262 8.25 -12.83 -9.05
CA GLU A 262 7.25 -13.66 -9.74
C GLU A 262 6.90 -14.90 -8.89
N THR A 263 7.90 -15.59 -8.35
CA THR A 263 7.72 -16.75 -7.46
C THR A 263 6.97 -16.37 -6.18
N THR A 264 7.34 -15.25 -5.53
CA THR A 264 6.64 -14.76 -4.34
C THR A 264 5.18 -14.48 -4.64
N LYS A 265 4.90 -13.79 -5.75
CA LYS A 265 3.53 -13.46 -6.16
C LYS A 265 2.71 -14.72 -6.43
N ASP A 266 3.24 -15.66 -7.20
CA ASP A 266 2.53 -16.89 -7.56
C ASP A 266 2.23 -17.72 -6.31
N ASN A 267 3.22 -17.90 -5.42
CA ASN A 267 3.02 -18.61 -4.15
C ASN A 267 2.00 -17.91 -3.25
N TYR A 268 2.03 -16.58 -3.19
CA TYR A 268 1.06 -15.80 -2.42
C TYR A 268 -0.35 -15.98 -2.97
N LEU A 269 -0.55 -15.82 -4.28
CA LEU A 269 -1.86 -15.94 -4.92
C LEU A 269 -2.45 -17.35 -4.80
N ASN A 270 -1.62 -18.39 -4.92
CA ASN A 270 -2.05 -19.78 -4.71
C ASN A 270 -2.60 -19.99 -3.30
N GLN A 271 -1.88 -19.51 -2.27
CA GLN A 271 -2.34 -19.61 -0.88
C GLN A 271 -3.58 -18.75 -0.62
N VAL A 272 -3.65 -17.58 -1.25
CA VAL A 272 -4.83 -16.70 -1.22
C VAL A 272 -6.06 -17.40 -1.79
N GLU A 273 -5.91 -18.17 -2.86
CA GLU A 273 -7.01 -18.96 -3.44
C GLU A 273 -7.40 -20.13 -2.53
N THR A 274 -6.43 -20.80 -1.88
CA THR A 274 -6.74 -21.81 -0.85
C THR A 274 -7.53 -21.22 0.31
N ILE A 275 -7.16 -20.03 0.80
CA ILE A 275 -7.90 -19.30 1.85
C ILE A 275 -9.31 -18.98 1.37
N LYS A 276 -9.46 -18.52 0.12
CA LYS A 276 -10.78 -18.24 -0.47
C LYS A 276 -11.68 -19.47 -0.44
N GLN A 277 -11.18 -20.61 -0.91
CA GLN A 277 -11.92 -21.87 -0.94
C GLN A 277 -12.31 -22.31 0.48
N ALA A 278 -11.40 -22.22 1.44
CA ALA A 278 -11.66 -22.55 2.85
C ALA A 278 -12.78 -21.68 3.45
N ILE A 279 -12.78 -20.37 3.16
CA ILE A 279 -13.84 -19.46 3.62
C ILE A 279 -15.18 -19.79 2.96
N GLU A 280 -15.20 -20.11 1.66
CA GLU A 280 -16.42 -20.43 0.91
C GLU A 280 -17.10 -21.73 1.40
N ILE A 281 -16.32 -22.74 1.76
CA ILE A 281 -16.84 -24.02 2.26
C ILE A 281 -17.04 -24.04 3.80
N ASN A 282 -16.77 -22.91 4.48
CA ASN A 282 -16.77 -22.79 5.94
C ASN A 282 -15.92 -23.86 6.62
N ASP A 283 -14.73 -24.10 6.05
CA ASP A 283 -13.75 -25.03 6.59
C ASP A 283 -13.16 -24.45 7.89
N GLY A 284 -13.47 -25.09 9.02
CA GLY A 284 -12.96 -24.71 10.34
C GLY A 284 -11.44 -24.87 10.50
N SER A 285 -10.73 -25.32 9.46
CA SER A 285 -9.27 -25.49 9.44
C SER A 285 -8.50 -24.18 9.65
N ASN A 286 -9.07 -23.03 9.26
CA ASN A 286 -8.45 -21.72 9.49
C ASN A 286 -9.35 -20.84 10.36
N PRO A 287 -8.94 -20.52 11.61
CA PRO A 287 -9.74 -19.66 12.48
C PRO A 287 -9.87 -18.24 11.87
N PRO A 288 -11.03 -17.59 12.01
CA PRO A 288 -11.24 -16.23 11.54
C PRO A 288 -10.36 -15.25 12.30
N ILE A 289 -9.84 -14.25 11.59
CA ILE A 289 -8.92 -13.26 12.18
C ILE A 289 -9.71 -12.08 12.76
N THR A 290 -9.46 -11.74 14.01
CA THR A 290 -10.11 -10.62 14.71
C THR A 290 -9.46 -9.28 14.38
N PRO A 291 -10.17 -8.15 14.54
CA PRO A 291 -9.57 -6.82 14.43
C PRO A 291 -8.38 -6.60 15.38
N GLU A 292 -8.40 -7.21 16.57
CA GLU A 292 -7.34 -7.14 17.59
C GLU A 292 -6.07 -7.84 17.11
N GLU A 293 -6.21 -9.03 16.52
CA GLU A 293 -5.09 -9.76 15.91
C GLU A 293 -4.41 -8.95 14.80
N ILE A 294 -5.12 -8.07 14.08
CA ILE A 294 -4.49 -7.18 13.09
C ILE A 294 -3.48 -6.23 13.74
N ALA A 295 -3.80 -5.70 14.92
CA ALA A 295 -2.86 -4.84 15.65
C ALA A 295 -1.63 -5.63 16.13
N GLU A 296 -1.82 -6.87 16.57
CA GLU A 296 -0.73 -7.76 16.99
C GLU A 296 0.19 -8.13 15.82
N LEU A 297 -0.40 -8.51 14.68
CA LEU A 297 0.33 -8.80 13.44
C LEU A 297 1.10 -7.59 12.93
N GLU A 298 0.51 -6.39 13.04
CA GLU A 298 1.22 -5.14 12.76
C GLU A 298 2.44 -4.95 13.69
N GLN A 299 2.30 -5.18 15.00
CA GLN A 299 3.43 -5.06 15.92
C GLN A 299 4.52 -6.09 15.63
N GLN A 300 4.15 -7.32 15.23
CA GLN A 300 5.13 -8.33 14.81
C GLN A 300 5.99 -7.85 13.64
N LEU A 301 5.42 -7.13 12.68
CA LEU A 301 6.18 -6.52 11.58
C LEU A 301 7.17 -5.46 12.07
N TYR A 302 6.82 -4.66 13.08
CA TYR A 302 7.71 -3.63 13.62
C TYR A 302 8.82 -4.16 14.50
N ASN A 303 8.64 -5.35 15.04
CA ASN A 303 9.64 -6.05 15.85
C ASN A 303 10.64 -6.85 15.00
N LEU A 304 10.51 -6.85 13.67
CA LEU A 304 11.49 -7.46 12.78
C LEU A 304 12.88 -6.79 12.96
N PRO A 305 13.95 -7.56 13.24
CA PRO A 305 15.26 -7.02 13.62
C PRO A 305 15.92 -6.04 12.62
N ILE A 306 15.76 -6.30 11.33
CA ILE A 306 16.42 -5.58 10.23
C ILE A 306 15.44 -4.56 9.64
N ASN A 307 14.29 -5.01 9.12
CA ASN A 307 13.40 -4.15 8.34
C ASN A 307 12.21 -3.56 9.14
N GLY A 308 12.05 -3.92 10.41
CA GLY A 308 10.86 -3.54 11.19
C GLY A 308 10.73 -2.03 11.43
N GLN A 309 11.84 -1.34 11.72
CA GLN A 309 11.83 0.12 11.88
C GLN A 309 11.55 0.85 10.56
N THR A 310 12.07 0.33 9.45
CA THR A 310 11.82 0.86 8.11
C THR A 310 10.35 0.71 7.74
N LEU A 311 9.74 -0.46 7.99
CA LEU A 311 8.29 -0.68 7.82
C LEU A 311 7.45 0.31 8.62
N LYS A 312 7.79 0.49 9.90
CA LYS A 312 7.10 1.44 10.79
C LYS A 312 7.18 2.86 10.27
N SER A 313 8.36 3.28 9.82
CA SER A 313 8.60 4.61 9.26
C SER A 313 7.83 4.84 7.96
N LEU A 314 7.80 3.85 7.07
CA LEU A 314 7.05 3.92 5.81
C LEU A 314 5.54 4.03 6.05
N LYS A 315 4.97 3.24 6.98
CA LYS A 315 3.55 3.33 7.33
C LYS A 315 3.23 4.68 7.99
N PHE A 316 4.07 5.13 8.92
CA PHE A 316 3.88 6.41 9.61
C PHE A 316 3.81 7.57 8.62
N GLU A 317 4.73 7.65 7.67
CA GLU A 317 4.73 8.70 6.64
C GLU A 317 3.55 8.56 5.67
N ALA A 318 3.10 7.33 5.37
CA ALA A 318 1.88 7.10 4.59
C ALA A 318 0.62 7.63 5.32
N GLN A 319 0.48 7.34 6.62
CA GLN A 319 -0.62 7.83 7.46
C GLN A 319 -0.61 9.35 7.60
N ARG A 320 0.57 9.92 7.87
CA ARG A 320 0.77 11.35 7.99
C ARG A 320 0.42 12.07 6.70
N SER A 321 0.86 11.53 5.56
CA SER A 321 0.54 12.08 4.24
C SER A 321 -0.97 12.10 3.96
N GLN A 322 -1.72 11.09 4.42
CA GLN A 322 -3.18 11.12 4.31
C GLN A 322 -3.79 12.23 5.18
N THR A 323 -3.35 12.35 6.43
CA THR A 323 -3.86 13.35 7.39
C THR A 323 -3.60 14.78 6.94
N ASP A 324 -2.40 15.05 6.43
CA ASP A 324 -2.02 16.38 5.93
C ASP A 324 -2.87 16.80 4.71
N VAL A 325 -3.26 15.85 3.85
CA VAL A 325 -4.15 16.11 2.71
C VAL A 325 -5.57 16.45 3.16
N PHE A 326 -6.12 15.75 4.16
CA PHE A 326 -7.44 16.08 4.72
C PHE A 326 -7.47 17.51 5.30
N ARG A 327 -6.45 17.89 6.07
CA ARG A 327 -6.32 19.26 6.60
C ARG A 327 -6.19 20.32 5.50
N GLN A 328 -5.52 20.02 4.39
CA GLN A 328 -5.43 20.93 3.24
C GLN A 328 -6.77 21.06 2.49
N ALA A 329 -7.57 19.99 2.44
CA ALA A 329 -8.90 19.99 1.82
C ALA A 329 -9.95 20.77 2.63
N GLU A 330 -9.82 20.82 3.96
CA GLU A 330 -10.70 21.60 4.85
C GLU A 330 -10.41 23.11 4.80
N ASN A 331 -9.19 23.52 4.46
CA ASN A 331 -8.74 24.90 4.55
C ASN A 331 -8.92 25.73 3.27
N HIS A 332 -10.05 25.68 2.54
CA HIS A 332 -10.36 26.71 1.53
C HIS A 332 -11.87 26.89 1.32
N TYR A 333 -12.49 27.70 2.18
CA TYR A 333 -13.65 28.50 1.80
C TYR A 333 -13.55 29.87 2.49
N LYS A 334 -12.98 30.86 1.81
CA LYS A 334 -13.32 32.25 2.15
C LYS A 334 -14.72 32.47 1.59
N SER A 335 -15.71 32.53 2.48
CA SER A 335 -17.03 33.05 2.13
C SER A 335 -16.83 34.36 1.36
N PRO A 336 -17.56 34.60 0.25
CA PRO A 336 -17.59 35.92 -0.35
C PRO A 336 -17.92 36.92 0.76
N SER A 337 -17.09 37.95 0.91
CA SER A 337 -17.41 39.07 1.79
C SER A 337 -18.77 39.60 1.36
N THR A 338 -19.74 39.49 2.26
CA THR A 338 -21.10 40.04 2.11
C THR A 338 -21.00 41.56 2.02
N SER A 339 -20.75 42.07 0.82
CA SER A 339 -21.00 43.48 0.47
C SER A 339 -22.05 43.64 -0.62
N ASP A 340 -22.61 42.56 -1.16
CA ASP A 340 -23.76 42.63 -2.06
C ASP A 340 -24.90 41.75 -1.50
N GLY A 341 -26.05 42.39 -1.26
CA GLY A 341 -27.19 41.82 -0.56
C GLY A 341 -27.64 40.48 -1.13
N ILE A 342 -27.52 39.43 -0.31
CA ILE A 342 -28.07 38.11 -0.62
C ILE A 342 -29.60 38.20 -0.53
N ASN A 343 -30.24 38.34 -1.68
CA ASN A 343 -31.69 38.28 -1.80
C ASN A 343 -32.11 36.81 -1.67
N PHE A 344 -32.44 36.39 -0.43
CA PHE A 344 -32.75 35.01 -0.04
C PHE A 344 -33.88 34.34 -0.85
N LYS A 345 -34.63 35.11 -1.66
CA LYS A 345 -35.73 34.64 -2.51
C LYS A 345 -35.30 34.05 -3.86
N SER A 346 -34.03 34.16 -4.26
CA SER A 346 -33.57 33.64 -5.56
C SER A 346 -32.86 32.28 -5.48
N ASN A 347 -32.82 31.62 -4.32
CA ASN A 347 -32.22 30.30 -4.19
C ASN A 347 -33.14 29.21 -4.83
N PRO A 348 -32.68 28.49 -5.87
CA PRO A 348 -33.45 27.44 -6.53
C PRO A 348 -33.88 26.28 -5.60
N LEU A 349 -33.18 26.09 -4.48
CA LEU A 349 -33.47 25.04 -3.49
C LEU A 349 -34.65 25.40 -2.55
N ALA A 350 -35.02 26.68 -2.44
CA ALA A 350 -36.15 27.11 -1.62
C ALA A 350 -37.52 26.78 -2.26
N ARG A 351 -37.56 26.40 -3.56
CA ARG A 351 -38.80 25.99 -4.24
C ARG A 351 -39.25 24.56 -3.94
N PHE A 352 -38.37 23.72 -3.38
CA PHE A 352 -38.67 22.30 -3.14
C PHE A 352 -39.22 21.98 -1.75
N PHE A 353 -39.07 22.87 -0.76
CA PHE A 353 -39.44 22.59 0.63
C PHE A 353 -40.35 23.62 1.31
N GLY A 354 -40.99 24.51 0.55
CA GLY A 354 -41.78 25.59 1.13
C GLY A 354 -43.10 25.82 0.40
N LYS A 355 -44.09 24.95 0.62
CA LYS A 355 -45.53 25.26 0.57
C LYS A 355 -46.34 24.08 1.11
N GLY A 356 -46.64 24.13 2.40
CA GLY A 356 -47.49 23.17 3.08
C GLY A 356 -47.51 23.43 4.57
N LEU A 357 -48.05 24.58 4.98
CA LEU A 357 -48.67 24.84 6.30
C LEU A 357 -49.17 26.29 6.32
N LEU A 358 -50.39 26.47 5.82
CA LEU A 358 -51.53 27.24 6.37
C LEU A 358 -52.58 27.38 5.27
#